data_AF-A0A954G318-F1
#
_entry.id   AF-A0A954G318-F1
#
_cell.length_a   1.000
_cell.length_b   1.000
_cell.length_c   1.000
_cell.angle_alpha   90.00
_cell.angle_beta   90.00
_cell.angle_gamma   90.00
#
_symmetry.space_group_name_H-M   'P 1'
#
loop_
_entity.id
_entity.type
_entity.pdbx_description
1 polymer ?
#
loop_
_entity_poly.entity_id
_entity_poly.type
_entity_poly.pdbx_seq_one_letter_code
_entity_poly.pdbx_strand_id
1 'polypeptide(L)'
;VFGETQLFSSTATGWAVQLPDWRYPVVCDVNTAKLAFDNFEGRWGARQQLDLFLQSYAVEKTRLEARKRGHSVLEQPLEDGSIKLTIQAGAAV
;
A
#
# COMPACT_ATOMS: atom_id res chain seq x y z
N VAL A 1 10.22 -8.07 -5.16
CA VAL A 1 10.93 -9.35 -4.92
C VAL A 1 10.99 -9.57 -3.41
N PHE A 2 10.86 -10.79 -2.90
CA PHE A 2 11.05 -11.07 -1.47
C PHE A 2 12.52 -11.35 -1.15
N GLY A 3 13.05 -10.75 -0.08
CA GLY A 3 14.40 -11.00 0.40
C GLY A 3 14.92 -9.88 1.30
N GLU A 4 16.20 -9.98 1.64
CA GLU A 4 16.93 -8.92 2.31
C GLU A 4 17.30 -7.82 1.31
N THR A 5 17.06 -6.56 1.67
CA THR A 5 17.32 -5.40 0.81
C THR A 5 18.06 -4.34 1.60
N GLN A 6 19.17 -3.88 1.03
CA GLN A 6 19.97 -2.78 1.58
C GLN A 6 19.30 -1.44 1.23
N LEU A 7 18.90 -0.70 2.27
CA LEU A 7 18.52 0.71 2.17
C LEU A 7 19.74 1.59 2.46
N PHE A 8 19.54 2.91 2.47
CA PHE A 8 20.64 3.83 2.75
C PHE A 8 21.07 3.74 4.21
N SER A 9 20.12 3.76 5.14
CA SER A 9 20.38 3.82 6.58
C SER A 9 20.41 2.45 7.25
N SER A 10 19.84 1.43 6.62
CA SER A 10 19.59 0.12 7.24
C SER A 10 19.42 -0.99 6.22
N THR A 11 19.31 -2.21 6.70
CA THR A 11 18.97 -3.40 5.91
C THR A 11 17.63 -3.92 6.42
N ALA A 12 16.72 -4.28 5.51
CA ALA A 12 15.40 -4.79 5.85
C ALA A 12 15.05 -6.04 5.05
N THR A 13 14.36 -6.99 5.68
CA THR A 13 13.91 -8.23 5.05
C THR A 13 12.41 -8.19 4.82
N GLY A 14 11.98 -8.41 3.58
CA GLY A 14 10.57 -8.38 3.22
C GLY A 14 10.34 -8.33 1.72
N TRP A 15 9.15 -7.88 1.33
CA TRP A 15 8.82 -7.65 -0.07
C TRP A 15 9.33 -6.28 -0.51
N ALA A 16 10.38 -6.24 -1.32
CA ALA A 16 10.86 -5.03 -1.95
C ALA A 16 9.95 -4.62 -3.12
N VAL A 17 9.44 -3.40 -3.06
CA VAL A 17 8.59 -2.74 -4.05
C VAL A 17 9.26 -1.45 -4.51
N GLN A 18 9.52 -1.35 -5.80
CA GLN A 18 10.10 -0.15 -6.40
C GLN A 18 8.99 0.84 -6.75
N LEU A 19 9.00 2.01 -6.12
CA LEU A 19 8.07 3.10 -6.43
C LEU A 19 8.62 4.00 -7.56
N PRO A 20 7.75 4.70 -8.31
CA PRO A 20 8.18 5.64 -9.35
C PRO A 20 9.08 6.73 -8.80
N ASP A 21 10.21 6.99 -9.47
CA ASP A 21 11.20 8.01 -9.10
C ASP A 21 11.84 7.86 -7.70
N TRP A 22 11.67 6.70 -7.07
CA TRP A 22 12.34 6.40 -5.81
C TRP A 22 13.73 5.82 -6.03
N ARG A 23 14.73 6.32 -5.30
CA ARG A 23 16.12 5.83 -5.38
C ARG A 23 16.28 4.44 -4.73
N TYR A 24 15.58 4.22 -3.63
CA TYR A 24 15.59 2.97 -2.87
C TYR A 24 14.18 2.38 -2.87
N PRO A 25 14.05 1.04 -2.95
CA PRO A 25 12.75 0.41 -2.87
C PRO A 25 12.16 0.54 -1.46
N VAL A 26 10.84 0.46 -1.36
CA VAL A 26 10.13 0.27 -0.09
C VAL A 26 10.13 -1.22 0.23
N VAL A 27 10.52 -1.57 1.45
CA VAL A 27 10.52 -2.96 1.92
C VAL A 27 9.34 -3.18 2.84
N CYS A 28 8.43 -4.06 2.43
CA CYS A 28 7.22 -4.40 3.17
C CYS A 28 7.42 -5.69 3.97
N ASP A 29 7.44 -5.60 5.30
CA ASP A 29 7.36 -6.77 6.18
C ASP A 29 5.89 -7.06 6.50
N VAL A 30 5.35 -8.07 5.81
CA VAL A 30 3.95 -8.50 5.95
C VAL A 30 3.67 -9.25 7.26
N ASN A 31 4.70 -9.78 7.93
CA ASN A 31 4.54 -10.50 9.19
C ASN A 31 4.38 -9.54 10.36
N THR A 32 5.11 -8.42 10.33
CA THR A 32 5.07 -7.39 11.38
C THR A 32 4.22 -6.17 11.03
N ALA A 33 3.70 -6.11 9.79
CA ALA A 33 2.95 -4.98 9.24
C ALA A 33 3.74 -3.66 9.29
N LYS A 34 5.05 -3.72 9.02
CA LYS A 34 5.95 -2.56 9.00
C LYS A 34 6.50 -2.31 7.60
N LEU A 35 6.75 -1.04 7.32
CA LEU A 35 7.41 -0.58 6.11
C LEU A 35 8.77 0.02 6.46
N ALA A 36 9.82 -0.43 5.79
CA ALA A 36 11.13 0.19 5.85
C ALA A 36 11.42 0.90 4.53
N PHE A 37 11.82 2.16 4.60
CA PHE A 37 12.12 2.97 3.43
C PHE A 37 12.97 4.19 3.82
N ASP A 38 13.76 4.69 2.85
CA ASP A 38 14.55 5.92 2.99
C ASP A 38 14.19 6.86 1.84
N ASN A 39 13.53 7.98 2.14
CA ASN A 39 13.18 8.98 1.13
C ASN A 39 13.93 10.32 1.27
N PHE A 40 14.79 10.45 2.31
CA PHE A 40 15.61 11.64 2.60
C PHE A 40 14.84 12.97 2.38
N GLU A 41 13.79 13.19 3.18
CA GLU A 41 12.89 14.37 3.10
C GLU A 41 12.24 14.55 1.71
N GLY A 42 12.08 13.47 0.96
CA GLY A 42 11.51 13.48 -0.39
C GLY A 42 12.53 13.60 -1.52
N ARG A 43 13.82 13.83 -1.23
CA ARG A 43 14.88 13.96 -2.25
C ARG A 43 15.16 12.67 -3.00
N TRP A 44 14.81 11.53 -2.41
CA TRP A 44 15.00 10.20 -3.00
C TRP A 44 13.70 9.51 -3.36
N GLY A 45 12.62 10.27 -3.45
CA GLY A 45 11.31 9.75 -3.77
C GLY A 45 10.22 10.59 -3.13
N ALA A 46 9.27 11.05 -3.94
CA ALA A 46 8.14 11.82 -3.45
C ALA A 46 7.29 10.97 -2.49
N ARG A 47 7.00 11.50 -1.30
CA ARG A 47 6.17 10.83 -0.28
C ARG A 47 4.79 10.44 -0.84
N GLN A 48 4.24 11.25 -1.73
CA GLN A 48 2.98 11.00 -2.41
C GLN A 48 2.92 9.63 -3.12
N GLN A 49 4.02 9.14 -3.70
CA GLN A 49 4.03 7.82 -4.35
C GLN A 49 3.85 6.68 -3.34
N LEU A 50 4.38 6.83 -2.13
CA LEU A 50 4.15 5.89 -1.03
C LEU A 50 2.70 5.96 -0.55
N ASP A 51 2.14 7.15 -0.45
CA ASP A 51 0.75 7.33 -0.02
C ASP A 51 -0.23 6.73 -1.05
N LEU A 52 0.02 6.90 -2.36
CA LEU A 52 -0.74 6.26 -3.44
C LEU A 52 -0.63 4.72 -3.40
N PHE A 53 0.57 4.20 -3.13
CA PHE A 53 0.78 2.76 -2.95
C PHE A 53 -0.03 2.21 -1.77
N LEU A 54 0.01 2.89 -0.63
CA LEU A 54 -0.75 2.53 0.57
C LEU A 54 -2.26 2.60 0.34
N GLN A 55 -2.73 3.65 -0.33
CA GLN A 55 -4.13 3.81 -0.70
C GLN A 55 -4.61 2.66 -1.59
N SER A 56 -3.82 2.30 -2.60
CA SER A 56 -4.11 1.15 -3.49
C SER A 56 -4.17 -0.16 -2.72
N TYR A 57 -3.21 -0.39 -1.80
CA TYR A 57 -3.23 -1.56 -0.93
C TYR A 57 -4.48 -1.60 -0.04
N ALA A 58 -4.91 -0.47 0.52
CA ALA A 58 -6.11 -0.39 1.34
C ALA A 58 -7.39 -0.73 0.56
N VAL A 59 -7.47 -0.30 -0.70
CA VAL A 59 -8.56 -0.66 -1.62
C VAL A 59 -8.61 -2.18 -1.84
N GLU A 60 -7.49 -2.78 -2.22
CA GLU A 60 -7.42 -4.22 -2.47
C GLU A 60 -7.68 -5.05 -1.22
N LYS A 61 -7.15 -4.62 -0.07
CA LYS A 61 -7.41 -5.29 1.21
C LYS A 61 -8.88 -5.22 1.58
N THR A 62 -9.52 -4.07 1.42
CA THR A 62 -10.96 -3.89 1.65
C THR A 62 -11.78 -4.79 0.74
N ARG A 63 -11.48 -4.84 -0.56
CA ARG A 63 -12.16 -5.72 -1.53
C ARG A 63 -12.05 -7.19 -1.14
N LEU A 64 -10.85 -7.62 -0.75
CA LEU A 64 -10.60 -9.01 -0.36
C LEU A 64 -11.40 -9.40 0.89
N GLU A 65 -11.43 -8.54 1.91
CA GLU A 65 -12.20 -8.82 3.14
C GLU A 65 -13.71 -8.73 2.93
N ALA A 66 -14.20 -7.80 2.10
CA ALA A 66 -15.62 -7.72 1.73
C ALA A 66 -16.06 -8.96 0.97
N ARG A 67 -15.27 -9.41 -0.02
CA ARG A 67 -15.55 -10.63 -0.78
C ARG A 67 -15.65 -11.87 0.11
N LYS A 68 -14.76 -12.01 1.10
CA LYS A 68 -14.81 -13.11 2.07
C LYS A 68 -16.12 -13.16 2.87
N ARG A 69 -16.78 -12.01 3.05
CA ARG A 69 -18.05 -11.87 3.77
C ARG A 69 -19.28 -11.84 2.86
N GLY A 70 -19.10 -12.06 1.55
CA GLY A 70 -20.18 -11.98 0.57
C GLY A 70 -20.70 -10.56 0.34
N HIS A 71 -19.90 -9.54 0.64
CA HIS A 71 -20.23 -8.14 0.40
C HIS A 71 -19.64 -7.65 -0.93
N SER A 72 -20.32 -6.71 -1.58
CA SER A 72 -19.77 -5.98 -2.73
C SER A 72 -19.14 -4.66 -2.28
N VAL A 73 -18.18 -4.17 -3.05
CA VAL A 73 -17.49 -2.89 -2.81
C VAL A 73 -17.61 -2.01 -4.05
N LEU A 74 -18.06 -0.79 -3.87
CA LEU A 74 -18.04 0.26 -4.89
C LEU A 74 -16.88 1.21 -4.60
N GLU A 75 -16.07 1.48 -5.62
CA GLU A 75 -14.96 2.42 -5.58
C GLU A 75 -15.34 3.72 -6.30
N GLN A 76 -15.09 4.85 -5.66
CA GLN A 76 -15.29 6.18 -6.25
C GLN A 76 -14.03 7.03 -6.00
N PRO A 77 -13.27 7.40 -7.05
CA PRO A 77 -12.20 8.38 -6.92
C PRO A 77 -12.79 9.76 -6.62
N LEU A 78 -12.08 10.55 -5.81
CA LEU A 78 -12.44 11.90 -5.42
C LEU A 78 -11.48 12.92 -6.06
N GLU A 79 -11.92 14.18 -6.16
CA GLU A 79 -11.15 15.26 -6.81
C GLU A 79 -9.82 15.56 -6.12
N ASP A 80 -9.72 15.28 -4.81
CA ASP A 80 -8.51 15.44 -4.02
C ASP A 80 -7.51 14.27 -4.16
N GLY A 81 -7.83 13.28 -5.00
CA GLY A 81 -7.03 12.08 -5.22
C GLY A 81 -7.27 10.95 -4.22
N SER A 82 -8.10 11.16 -3.20
CA SER A 82 -8.52 10.08 -2.29
C SER A 82 -9.54 9.16 -2.96
N ILE A 83 -9.73 7.96 -2.40
CA ILE A 83 -10.69 6.97 -2.90
C ILE A 83 -11.71 6.68 -1.81
N LYS A 84 -13.00 6.87 -2.15
CA LYS A 84 -14.11 6.46 -1.31
C LYS A 84 -14.50 5.02 -1.64
N LEU A 85 -14.55 4.18 -0.60
CA LEU A 85 -15.04 2.81 -0.69
C LEU A 85 -16.40 2.70 0.00
N THR A 86 -17.40 2.20 -0.72
CA THR A 86 -18.72 1.91 -0.16
C THR A 86 -18.93 0.41 -0.14
N ILE A 87 -19.03 -0.17 1.07
CA ILE A 87 -19.31 -1.60 1.26
C ILE A 87 -20.82 -1.79 1.29
N GLN A 88 -21.33 -2.57 0.35
CA GLN A 88 -22.73 -3.01 0.36
C GLN A 88 -22.77 -4.38 1.03
N ALA A 89 -23.20 -4.39 2.29
CA ALA A 89 -23.52 -5.63 2.97
C ALA A 89 -24.77 -6.21 2.32
N GLY A 90 -24.61 -7.30 1.56
CA GLY A 90 -25.76 -8.09 1.11
C GLY A 90 -26.56 -8.53 2.33
N ALA A 91 -27.89 -8.37 2.29
CA ALA A 91 -28.76 -9.01 3.26
C ALA A 91 -28.42 -10.51 3.25
N ALA A 92 -28.03 -11.05 4.40
CA ALA A 92 -27.97 -12.49 4.56
C ALA A 92 -29.36 -13.04 4.22
N VAL A 93 -29.44 -13.88 3.18
CA VAL A 93 -30.62 -14.68 2.89
C VAL A 93 -30.59 -15.91 3.79
#